data_AF-A0A0N7M3V2-F1
#
_entry.id   AF-A0A0N7M3V2-F1
#
_cell.length_a   1.000
_cell.length_b   1.000
_cell.length_c   1.000
_cell.angle_alpha   90.00
_cell.angle_beta   90.00
_cell.angle_gamma   90.00
#
_symmetry.space_group_name_H-M   'P 1'
#
loop_
_entity.id
_entity.type
_entity.pdbx_description
1 polymer ?
#
loop_
_entity_poly.entity_id
_entity_poly.type
_entity_poly.pdbx_seq_one_letter_code
_entity_poly.pdbx_strand_id
1 'polypeptide(L)'
;MHELLVQGMKRAAEEGGQFREIIGRMTLLKGDAKDLIPELSCDAILIDPMHPVRKKSALVKQDLRQVRELVGTDDDAPDLVRIAIKHARKRVVLKWPAKADPIDGVMACTHQIRGKTTRYDVFMVG
;
A
#
# COMPACT_ATOMS: atom_id res chain seq x y z
N MET A 1 13.35 -5.42 3.70
CA MET A 1 12.15 -4.68 4.15
C MET A 1 11.41 -5.37 5.29
N HIS A 2 10.93 -6.61 5.13
CA HIS A 2 10.15 -7.31 6.18
C HIS A 2 10.85 -7.35 7.55
N GLU A 3 12.14 -7.72 7.61
CA GLU A 3 12.89 -7.77 8.88
C GLU A 3 13.00 -6.43 9.60
N LEU A 4 13.13 -5.33 8.84
CA LEU A 4 13.15 -3.97 9.40
C LEU A 4 11.80 -3.63 10.05
N LEU A 5 10.69 -4.10 9.47
CA LEU A 5 9.36 -3.94 10.07
C LEU A 5 9.23 -4.77 11.35
N VAL A 6 9.67 -6.03 11.36
CA VAL A 6 9.68 -6.87 12.57
C VAL A 6 10.42 -6.17 13.71
N GLN A 7 11.62 -5.66 13.44
CA GLN A 7 12.42 -4.93 14.42
C GLN A 7 11.73 -3.64 14.88
N GLY A 8 11.10 -2.89 13.97
CA GLY A 8 10.33 -1.69 14.30
C GLY A 8 9.13 -1.99 15.21
N MET A 9 8.35 -3.02 14.88
CA MET A 9 7.21 -3.45 15.68
C MET A 9 7.62 -3.92 17.07
N LYS A 10 8.73 -4.66 17.18
CA LYS A 10 9.29 -5.09 18.48
C LYS A 10 9.66 -3.89 19.36
N ARG A 11 10.39 -2.92 18.81
CA ARG A 11 10.75 -1.69 19.54
C ARG A 11 9.52 -0.91 19.99
N ALA A 12 8.52 -0.78 19.12
CA ALA A 12 7.26 -0.09 19.47
C ALA A 12 6.50 -0.81 20.60
N ALA A 13 6.54 -2.14 20.65
CA ALA A 13 5.94 -2.91 21.74
C ALA A 13 6.70 -2.70 23.08
N GLU A 14 8.03 -2.63 23.02
CA GLU A 14 8.92 -2.42 24.17
C GLU A 14 8.81 -0.99 24.74
N GLU A 15 8.60 0.02 23.89
CA GLU A 15 8.40 1.42 24.29
C GLU A 15 7.16 1.60 25.21
N GLY A 16 6.16 0.73 25.07
CA GLY A 16 4.96 0.75 25.92
C GLY A 16 3.95 1.86 25.57
N GLY A 17 3.03 2.11 26.51
CA GLY A 17 1.98 3.12 26.37
C GLY A 17 1.17 2.99 25.07
N GLN A 18 0.95 4.13 24.42
CA GLN A 18 0.18 4.22 23.18
C GLN A 18 0.80 3.40 22.03
N PHE A 19 2.12 3.25 21.98
CA PHE A 19 2.78 2.48 20.92
C PHE A 19 2.46 1.00 21.02
N ARG A 20 2.45 0.44 22.23
CA ARG A 20 2.08 -0.95 22.47
C ARG A 20 0.62 -1.22 22.10
N GLU A 21 -0.28 -0.29 22.42
CA GLU A 21 -1.69 -0.40 22.04
C GLU A 21 -1.90 -0.37 20.53
N ILE A 22 -1.18 0.50 19.81
CA ILE A 22 -1.26 0.61 18.35
C ILE A 22 -0.71 -0.67 17.71
N ILE A 23 0.49 -1.09 18.09
CA ILE A 23 1.14 -2.25 17.47
C ILE A 23 0.44 -3.56 17.80
N GLY A 24 -0.23 -3.65 18.96
CA GLY A 24 -1.05 -4.80 19.35
C GLY A 24 -2.27 -5.04 18.45
N ARG A 25 -2.65 -4.06 17.62
CA ARG A 25 -3.71 -4.19 16.60
C ARG A 25 -3.18 -4.56 15.21
N MET A 26 -1.86 -4.68 15.06
CA MET A 26 -1.21 -4.91 13.77
C MET A 26 -0.64 -6.33 13.71
N THR A 27 -0.92 -7.04 12.62
CA THR A 27 -0.31 -8.33 12.31
C THR A 27 0.54 -8.17 11.06
N LEU A 28 1.83 -8.50 11.15
CA LEU A 28 2.73 -8.52 10.00
C LEU A 28 2.78 -9.92 9.41
N LEU A 29 2.45 -10.03 8.13
CA LEU A 29 2.52 -11.28 7.38
C LEU A 29 3.67 -11.22 6.38
N LYS A 30 4.44 -12.30 6.27
CA LYS A 30 5.52 -12.44 5.29
C LYS A 30 5.02 -13.22 4.08
N GLY A 31 5.00 -12.59 2.93
CA GLY A 31 4.61 -13.23 1.66
C GLY A 31 4.30 -12.19 0.60
N ASP A 32 4.03 -12.66 -0.62
CA ASP A 32 3.43 -11.81 -1.65
C ASP A 32 1.96 -11.55 -1.27
N ALA A 33 1.55 -10.29 -1.29
CA ALA A 33 0.17 -9.92 -0.97
C ALA A 33 -0.84 -10.57 -1.92
N LYS A 34 -0.46 -10.85 -3.17
CA LYS A 34 -1.31 -11.54 -4.16
C LYS A 34 -1.67 -12.96 -3.71
N ASP A 35 -0.78 -13.63 -3.00
CA ASP A 35 -0.98 -14.99 -2.48
C ASP A 35 -1.72 -14.97 -1.15
N LEU A 36 -1.46 -13.96 -0.31
CA LEU A 36 -2.06 -13.86 1.03
C LEU A 36 -3.51 -13.34 1.02
N ILE A 37 -3.83 -12.36 0.17
CA ILE A 37 -5.15 -11.72 0.13
C ILE A 37 -6.30 -12.73 -0.03
N PRO A 38 -6.21 -13.75 -0.92
CA PRO A 38 -7.26 -14.76 -1.08
C PRO A 38 -7.61 -15.53 0.20
N GLU A 39 -6.67 -15.66 1.13
CA GLU A 39 -6.83 -16.40 2.39
C GLU A 39 -7.35 -15.52 3.53
N LEU A 40 -7.38 -14.20 3.34
CA LEU A 40 -7.75 -13.23 4.36
C LEU A 40 -9.18 -12.74 4.19
N SER A 41 -9.84 -12.49 5.31
CA SER A 41 -11.19 -11.93 5.33
C SER A 41 -11.14 -10.42 5.64
N CYS A 42 -10.96 -9.61 4.59
CA CYS A 42 -10.73 -8.17 4.70
C CYS A 42 -11.97 -7.35 4.32
N ASP A 43 -12.45 -6.47 5.21
CA ASP A 43 -13.47 -5.47 4.85
C ASP A 43 -12.94 -4.44 3.85
N ALA A 44 -11.72 -3.97 4.09
CA ALA A 44 -11.07 -2.99 3.25
C ALA A 44 -9.62 -3.41 2.99
N ILE A 45 -9.15 -3.17 1.76
CA ILE A 45 -7.75 -3.38 1.38
C ILE A 45 -7.17 -2.04 0.93
N LEU A 46 -6.07 -1.60 1.55
CA LEU A 46 -5.32 -0.41 1.16
C LEU A 46 -4.05 -0.84 0.44
N ILE A 47 -3.83 -0.29 -0.75
CA ILE A 47 -2.68 -0.59 -1.61
C ILE A 47 -1.91 0.72 -1.84
N ASP A 48 -0.61 0.71 -1.56
CA ASP A 48 0.31 1.83 -1.76
C ASP A 48 1.58 1.29 -2.44
N PRO A 49 1.51 0.94 -3.72
CA PRO A 49 2.65 0.37 -4.43
C PRO A 49 3.72 1.45 -4.62
N MET A 50 4.97 1.02 -4.75
CA MET A 50 6.05 1.91 -5.14
C MET A 50 5.81 2.39 -6.57
N HIS A 51 5.33 3.62 -6.71
CA HIS A 51 5.04 4.21 -8.01
C HIS A 51 6.25 4.19 -8.93
N PRO A 52 6.04 4.15 -10.27
CA PRO A 52 7.12 4.35 -11.22
C PRO A 52 7.81 5.70 -11.02
N VAL A 53 9.07 5.78 -11.45
CA VAL A 53 9.91 6.98 -11.25
C VAL A 53 9.28 8.17 -12.00
N ARG A 54 9.03 9.27 -11.28
CA ARG A 54 8.57 10.52 -11.90
C ARG A 54 9.68 11.10 -12.76
N LYS A 55 9.34 11.66 -13.92
CA LYS A 55 10.25 12.43 -14.80
C LYS A 55 10.71 13.79 -14.22
N LYS A 56 10.50 14.08 -12.93
CA LYS A 56 10.93 15.36 -12.33
C LYS A 56 12.34 15.25 -11.77
N SER A 57 13.17 16.25 -12.06
CA SER A 57 14.59 16.34 -11.68
C SER A 57 14.85 16.60 -10.19
N ALA A 58 13.83 17.00 -9.42
CA ALA A 58 13.98 17.25 -7.99
C ALA A 58 14.10 15.94 -7.21
N LEU A 59 15.22 15.78 -6.52
CA LEU A 59 15.51 14.61 -5.70
C LEU A 59 14.49 14.47 -4.56
N VAL A 60 13.97 13.25 -4.38
CA VAL A 60 13.12 12.89 -3.23
C VAL A 60 13.99 12.90 -1.96
N LYS A 61 13.38 13.01 -0.77
CA LYS A 61 14.09 12.84 0.51
C LYS A 61 14.95 11.57 0.49
N GLN A 62 16.15 11.65 1.05
CA GLN A 62 17.17 10.59 0.99
C GLN A 62 16.65 9.24 1.51
N ASP A 63 15.89 9.25 2.60
CA ASP A 63 15.32 8.05 3.20
C ASP A 63 14.40 7.28 2.23
N LEU A 64 13.62 8.00 1.41
CA LEU A 64 12.74 7.40 0.42
C LEU A 64 13.50 6.88 -0.81
N ARG A 65 14.69 7.42 -1.09
CA ARG A 65 15.59 6.89 -2.12
C ARG A 65 16.20 5.56 -1.69
N GLN A 66 16.68 5.49 -0.44
CA GLN A 66 17.23 4.24 0.13
C GLN A 66 16.19 3.12 0.15
N VAL A 67 14.94 3.43 0.52
CA VAL A 67 13.85 2.45 0.44
C VAL A 67 13.66 2.00 -1.01
N ARG A 68 13.56 2.93 -1.97
CA ARG A 68 13.38 2.58 -3.39
C ARG A 68 14.51 1.72 -3.96
N GLU A 69 15.75 1.98 -3.60
CA GLU A 69 16.90 1.16 -4.00
C GLU A 69 16.78 -0.28 -3.45
N LEU A 70 16.17 -0.45 -2.28
CA LEU A 70 15.95 -1.76 -1.68
C LEU A 70 14.73 -2.52 -2.21
N VAL A 71 13.64 -1.83 -2.60
CA VAL A 71 12.36 -2.48 -2.97
C VAL A 71 12.13 -2.55 -4.49
N GLY A 72 12.72 -1.66 -5.28
CA GLY A 72 12.47 -1.60 -6.72
C GLY A 72 11.14 -0.94 -7.10
N THR A 73 10.63 -1.28 -8.30
CA THR A 73 9.34 -0.79 -8.84
C THR A 73 8.33 -1.93 -8.84
N ASP A 74 7.07 -1.63 -8.50
CA ASP A 74 5.98 -2.61 -8.52
C ASP A 74 5.25 -2.57 -9.88
N ASP A 75 5.83 -3.24 -10.88
CA ASP A 75 5.25 -3.30 -12.24
C ASP A 75 3.96 -4.16 -12.29
N ASP A 76 3.73 -4.99 -11.27
CA ASP A 76 2.58 -5.88 -11.09
C ASP A 76 1.47 -5.27 -10.20
N ALA A 77 1.56 -3.97 -9.89
CA ALA A 77 0.50 -3.25 -9.18
C ALA A 77 -0.91 -3.43 -9.80
N PRO A 78 -1.10 -3.48 -11.14
CA PRO A 78 -2.41 -3.79 -11.72
C PRO A 78 -2.97 -5.13 -11.25
N ASP A 79 -2.13 -6.17 -11.19
CA ASP A 79 -2.54 -7.53 -10.81
C ASP A 79 -2.93 -7.59 -9.34
N LEU A 80 -2.16 -6.95 -8.47
CA LEU A 80 -2.46 -6.83 -7.05
C LEU A 80 -3.81 -6.12 -6.80
N VAL A 81 -4.09 -5.04 -7.53
CA VAL A 81 -5.37 -4.32 -7.40
C VAL A 81 -6.54 -5.20 -7.84
N ARG A 82 -6.40 -5.98 -8.93
CA ARG A 82 -7.46 -6.91 -9.38
C ARG A 82 -7.73 -8.00 -8.34
N ILE A 83 -6.69 -8.57 -7.77
CA ILE A 83 -6.83 -9.59 -6.71
C ILE A 83 -7.53 -8.98 -5.48
N ALA A 84 -7.12 -7.79 -5.06
CA ALA A 84 -7.77 -7.10 -3.95
C ALA A 84 -9.26 -6.83 -4.21
N ILE A 85 -9.62 -6.38 -5.42
CA ILE A 85 -11.02 -6.10 -5.80
C ILE A 85 -11.87 -7.37 -5.70
N LYS A 86 -11.32 -8.51 -6.11
CA LYS A 86 -12.01 -9.80 -6.06
C LYS A 86 -12.27 -10.29 -4.63
N HIS A 87 -11.42 -9.96 -3.67
CA HIS A 87 -11.42 -10.57 -2.34
C HIS A 87 -11.84 -9.63 -1.18
N ALA A 88 -11.82 -8.31 -1.37
CA ALA A 88 -12.32 -7.38 -0.36
C ALA A 88 -13.84 -7.46 -0.21
N ARG A 89 -14.35 -7.32 1.03
CA ARG A 89 -15.80 -7.38 1.31
C ARG A 89 -16.55 -6.06 1.12
N LYS A 90 -15.85 -4.91 1.15
CA LYS A 90 -16.49 -3.58 1.06
C LYS A 90 -15.78 -2.63 0.11
N ARG A 91 -14.45 -2.56 0.17
CA ARG A 91 -13.69 -1.62 -0.67
C ARG A 91 -12.22 -1.96 -0.84
N VAL A 92 -11.67 -1.53 -1.96
CA VAL A 92 -10.23 -1.40 -2.19
C VAL A 92 -9.88 0.07 -2.34
N VAL A 93 -8.77 0.49 -1.76
CA VAL A 93 -8.27 1.86 -1.84
C VAL A 93 -6.85 1.81 -2.38
N LEU A 94 -6.64 2.39 -3.56
CA LEU A 94 -5.31 2.55 -4.15
C LEU A 94 -4.82 3.97 -3.88
N LYS A 95 -3.72 4.11 -3.15
CA LYS A 95 -3.00 5.38 -3.04
C LYS A 95 -2.19 5.60 -4.32
N TRP A 96 -2.36 6.75 -4.96
CA TRP A 96 -1.76 7.05 -6.26
C TRP A 96 -1.33 8.52 -6.39
N PRO A 97 -0.38 8.90 -7.27
CA PRO A 97 -0.04 10.29 -7.49
C PRO A 97 -1.22 11.07 -8.05
N ALA A 98 -1.49 12.26 -7.50
CA ALA A 98 -2.69 13.04 -7.86
C ALA A 98 -2.83 13.30 -9.38
N LYS A 99 -1.70 13.45 -10.08
CA LYS A 99 -1.63 13.78 -11.52
C LYS A 99 -1.15 12.63 -12.41
N ALA A 100 -1.00 11.42 -11.88
CA ALA A 100 -0.64 10.28 -12.73
C ALA A 100 -1.87 9.74 -13.44
N ASP A 101 -1.68 9.10 -14.59
CA ASP A 101 -2.77 8.40 -15.27
C ASP A 101 -3.31 7.25 -14.39
N PRO A 102 -4.55 6.81 -14.60
CA PRO A 102 -5.04 5.56 -14.00
C PRO A 102 -4.11 4.38 -14.32
N ILE A 103 -4.14 3.35 -13.47
CA ILE A 103 -3.39 2.12 -13.75
C ILE A 103 -4.06 1.36 -14.89
N ASP A 104 -3.31 1.10 -15.96
CA ASP A 104 -3.81 0.32 -17.10
C ASP A 104 -4.24 -1.09 -16.70
N GLY A 105 -5.35 -1.53 -17.27
CA GLY A 105 -5.92 -2.86 -17.01
C GLY A 105 -6.60 -2.99 -15.64
N VAL A 106 -6.78 -1.92 -14.88
CA VAL A 106 -7.69 -1.90 -13.72
C VAL A 106 -9.00 -1.23 -14.13
N MET A 107 -10.14 -1.71 -13.60
CA MET A 107 -11.44 -1.07 -13.84
C MET A 107 -11.47 0.39 -13.35
N ALA A 108 -12.45 1.17 -13.79
CA ALA A 108 -12.63 2.52 -13.24
C ALA A 108 -12.98 2.46 -11.74
N CYS A 109 -12.33 3.30 -10.93
CA CYS A 109 -12.69 3.44 -9.52
C CYS A 109 -14.08 4.06 -9.36
N THR A 110 -14.79 3.69 -8.30
CA THR A 110 -16.13 4.21 -7.97
C THR A 110 -16.09 5.70 -7.66
N HIS A 111 -15.10 6.12 -6.86
CA HIS A 111 -14.88 7.53 -6.56
C HIS A 111 -13.42 7.76 -6.16
N GLN A 112 -13.03 9.03 -6.03
CA GLN A 112 -11.67 9.42 -5.67
C GLN A 112 -11.68 10.39 -4.49
N ILE A 113 -10.71 10.24 -3.59
CA ILE A 113 -10.39 11.25 -2.57
C ILE A 113 -9.10 11.94 -3.01
N ARG A 114 -9.20 13.22 -3.39
CA ARG A 114 -8.10 13.97 -4.00
C ARG A 114 -7.41 14.90 -3.00
N GLY A 115 -6.10 14.72 -2.82
CA GLY A 115 -5.22 15.65 -2.14
C GLY A 115 -4.34 16.44 -3.12
N LYS A 116 -3.43 17.27 -2.59
CA LYS A 116 -2.53 18.11 -3.40
C LYS A 116 -1.54 17.29 -4.24
N THR A 117 -0.94 16.26 -3.65
CA THR A 117 0.15 15.46 -4.25
C THR A 117 -0.22 14.00 -4.47
N THR A 118 -1.24 13.53 -3.76
CA THR A 118 -1.70 12.14 -3.72
C THR A 118 -3.21 12.14 -3.86
N ARG A 119 -3.74 11.13 -4.56
CA ARG A 119 -5.15 10.78 -4.56
C ARG A 119 -5.33 9.36 -4.05
N TYR A 120 -6.56 9.03 -3.65
CA TYR A 120 -6.97 7.68 -3.34
C TYR A 120 -8.08 7.29 -4.31
N ASP A 121 -7.80 6.30 -5.15
CA ASP A 121 -8.78 5.70 -6.06
C ASP A 121 -9.52 4.61 -5.26
N VAL A 122 -10.84 4.79 -5.07
CA VAL A 122 -11.67 3.94 -4.22
C VAL A 122 -12.58 3.07 -5.09
N PHE A 123 -12.43 1.76 -4.96
CA PHE A 123 -13.25 0.74 -5.60
C PHE A 123 -14.20 0.19 -4.55
N MET A 124 -15.49 0.50 -4.67
CA MET A 124 -16.51 -0.13 -3.83
C MET A 124 -16.79 -1.53 -4.39
N VAL A 125 -16.79 -2.53 -3.51
CA VAL A 125 -16.99 -3.95 -3.85
C VAL A 125 -17.91 -4.59 -2.83
N GLY A 126 -18.59 -5.67 -3.23
CA GLY A 126 -19.67 -6.27 -2.45
C GLY A 126 -21.03 -5.89 -3.02
#